data_AF-A0A527ZVL0-F1
#
_entry.id   AF-A0A527ZVL0-F1
#
_cell.length_a   1.000
_cell.length_b   1.000
_cell.length_c   1.000
_cell.angle_alpha   90.00
_cell.angle_beta   90.00
_cell.angle_gamma   90.00
#
_symmetry.space_group_name_H-M   'P 1'
#
loop_
_entity.id
_entity.type
_entity.pdbx_description
1 polymer ?
#
loop_
_entity_poly.entity_id
_entity_poly.type
_entity_poly.pdbx_seq_one_letter_code
_entity_poly.pdbx_strand_id
1 'polypeptide(L)'
;MMIAVYRWFENWVYPFREPAGLRPPVSVSGFLWHYVGQAKVAFFAMLVIGGIAPLVEAGLFYFVGRLVDILDQLPGERSWDALWTAAGPELVFMAAVVLVIRTIVVGLAALVDEQTITPGFYNLVRWQAHRHVSRQSYAFFQNDFAGRIATKVWQAGQATGDLMQSFIEVVWFMVVYTVTTLVLVAGLDFRLAVLVVIWITAFGWLARRYLPAIRKHAEATAEAGSMITGRIVDSYSNVQTLKLFSADGDDRYIRSGFDIYLDALRPFTRRLTGVRMALTTLSGIMITAIACFAVYLWVEGSITVGAVAFTLSLVLRLNMLLGRLMMQLNSILRNLGVLENSKALISQPLGLTDAPDARELVVTGGRIDVKKVEFHYGKGFGVLNGIDLVVRPGEKVGLVGPSGAGKTTLANLILRLYD
;
A
#
# COMPACT_ATOMS: atom_id res chain seq x y z
N MET A 1 -11.82 -4.26 -30.00
CA MET A 1 -10.36 -4.34 -29.85
C MET A 1 -9.89 -4.09 -28.41
N MET A 2 -10.19 -2.96 -27.78
CA MET A 2 -9.74 -2.67 -26.40
C MET A 2 -10.20 -3.70 -25.34
N ILE A 3 -11.43 -4.19 -25.41
CA ILE A 3 -11.92 -5.23 -24.47
C ILE A 3 -11.07 -6.51 -24.53
N ALA A 4 -10.58 -6.89 -25.72
CA ALA A 4 -9.72 -8.06 -25.87
C ALA A 4 -8.33 -7.81 -25.26
N VAL A 5 -7.81 -6.59 -25.37
CA VAL A 5 -6.56 -6.17 -24.72
C VAL A 5 -6.74 -6.21 -23.20
N TYR A 6 -7.80 -5.62 -22.67
CA TYR A 6 -8.08 -5.64 -21.22
C TYR A 6 -8.17 -7.06 -20.69
N ARG A 7 -8.98 -7.92 -21.33
CA ARG A 7 -9.07 -9.35 -20.96
C ARG A 7 -7.73 -10.07 -20.97
N TRP A 8 -6.84 -9.73 -21.90
CA TRP A 8 -5.51 -10.35 -21.94
C TRP A 8 -4.69 -10.01 -20.70
N PHE A 9 -4.68 -8.74 -20.27
CA PHE A 9 -4.01 -8.31 -19.03
C PHE A 9 -4.73 -8.83 -17.77
N GLU A 10 -6.06 -8.80 -17.73
CA GLU A 10 -6.88 -9.32 -16.62
C GLU A 10 -6.58 -10.80 -16.31
N ASN A 11 -6.24 -11.59 -17.33
CA ASN A 11 -5.94 -13.02 -17.18
C ASN A 11 -4.53 -13.32 -16.65
N TRP A 12 -3.65 -12.33 -16.51
CA TRP A 12 -2.29 -12.54 -15.99
C TRP A 12 -2.28 -12.96 -14.51
N VAL A 13 -3.27 -12.52 -13.74
CA VAL A 13 -3.40 -12.85 -12.31
C VAL A 13 -4.81 -13.34 -12.05
N TYR A 14 -4.96 -14.65 -11.88
CA TYR A 14 -6.23 -15.26 -11.53
C TYR A 14 -6.53 -15.11 -10.03
N PRO A 15 -7.57 -14.35 -9.61
CA PRO A 15 -7.83 -14.06 -8.19
C PRO A 15 -8.14 -15.31 -7.34
N PHE A 16 -8.79 -16.32 -7.93
CA PHE A 16 -9.28 -17.47 -7.19
C PHE A 16 -8.28 -18.63 -7.12
N ARG A 17 -6.98 -18.37 -7.31
CA ARG A 17 -5.93 -19.38 -7.23
C ARG A 17 -5.80 -19.93 -5.81
N GLU A 18 -5.76 -21.26 -5.67
CA GLU A 18 -5.61 -21.95 -4.39
C GLU A 18 -4.23 -22.64 -4.28
N PRO A 19 -3.27 -22.08 -3.51
CA PRO A 19 -1.98 -22.74 -3.25
C PRO A 19 -2.15 -23.90 -2.25
N ALA A 20 -1.21 -24.86 -2.29
CA ALA A 20 -1.21 -26.03 -1.39
C ALA A 20 -1.19 -25.66 0.11
N GLY A 21 -0.61 -24.50 0.46
CA GLY A 21 -0.64 -23.92 1.80
C GLY A 21 -1.33 -22.56 1.79
N LEU A 22 -2.51 -22.46 2.42
CA LEU A 22 -3.29 -21.23 2.50
C LEU A 22 -2.84 -20.28 3.63
N ARG A 23 -2.04 -20.77 4.58
CA ARG A 23 -1.61 -19.96 5.73
C ARG A 23 -0.57 -18.94 5.27
N PRO A 24 -0.86 -17.63 5.39
CA PRO A 24 0.12 -16.62 5.06
C PRO A 24 1.22 -16.54 6.15
N PRO A 25 2.46 -16.16 5.80
CA PRO A 25 3.54 -15.99 6.76
C PRO A 25 3.28 -14.91 7.81
N VAL A 26 3.86 -15.09 9.00
CA VAL A 26 3.68 -14.19 10.16
C VAL A 26 4.56 -12.93 10.07
N SER A 27 5.61 -12.91 9.25
CA SER A 27 6.42 -11.71 9.02
C SER A 27 5.83 -10.86 7.88
N VAL A 28 5.95 -9.54 7.97
CA VAL A 28 5.45 -8.62 6.89
C VAL A 28 6.11 -8.93 5.57
N SER A 29 7.44 -9.07 5.56
CA SER A 29 8.20 -9.37 4.36
C SER A 29 7.83 -10.73 3.77
N GLY A 30 7.67 -11.74 4.63
CA GLY A 30 7.21 -13.07 4.21
C GLY A 30 5.81 -13.02 3.62
N PHE A 31 4.89 -12.27 4.25
CA PHE A 31 3.53 -12.06 3.76
C PHE A 31 3.54 -11.43 2.37
N LEU A 32 4.25 -10.31 2.19
CA LEU A 32 4.35 -9.62 0.90
C LEU A 32 4.92 -10.56 -0.18
N TRP A 33 6.07 -11.21 0.09
CA TRP A 33 6.70 -12.10 -0.89
C TRP A 33 5.88 -13.35 -1.20
N HIS A 34 5.12 -13.86 -0.25
CA HIS A 34 4.21 -15.00 -0.46
C HIS A 34 3.15 -14.68 -1.52
N TYR A 35 2.55 -13.49 -1.48
CA TYR A 35 1.54 -13.09 -2.47
C TYR A 35 2.18 -12.58 -3.77
N VAL A 36 3.20 -11.72 -3.69
CA VAL A 36 3.90 -11.19 -4.87
C VAL A 36 4.51 -12.31 -5.71
N GLY A 37 5.04 -13.36 -5.08
CA GLY A 37 5.56 -14.54 -5.77
C GLY A 37 4.53 -15.28 -6.64
N GLN A 38 3.24 -15.17 -6.30
CA GLN A 38 2.14 -15.77 -7.09
C GLN A 38 1.78 -14.93 -8.33
N ALA A 39 2.06 -13.62 -8.30
CA ALA A 39 1.84 -12.66 -9.39
C ALA A 39 3.16 -12.14 -10.00
N LYS A 40 4.23 -12.95 -9.97
CA LYS A 40 5.60 -12.56 -10.33
C LYS A 40 5.74 -11.92 -11.70
N VAL A 41 4.98 -12.39 -12.70
CA VAL A 41 5.04 -11.87 -14.08
C VAL A 41 4.50 -10.44 -14.15
N ALA A 42 3.37 -10.19 -13.48
CA ALA A 42 2.76 -8.86 -13.44
C ALA A 42 3.67 -7.85 -12.73
N PHE A 43 4.22 -8.21 -11.56
CA PHE A 43 5.14 -7.32 -10.84
C PHE A 43 6.48 -7.14 -11.55
N PHE A 44 7.00 -8.16 -12.23
CA PHE A 44 8.20 -8.02 -13.06
C PHE A 44 7.96 -7.06 -14.23
N ALA A 45 6.84 -7.21 -14.94
CA ALA A 45 6.48 -6.27 -16.01
C ALA A 45 6.29 -4.85 -15.46
N MET A 46 5.62 -4.70 -14.32
CA MET A 46 5.45 -3.40 -13.66
C MET A 46 6.78 -2.76 -13.28
N LEU A 47 7.75 -3.54 -12.78
CA LEU A 47 9.09 -3.07 -12.45
C LEU A 47 9.90 -2.65 -13.68
N VAL A 48 9.85 -3.44 -14.76
CA VAL A 48 10.54 -3.12 -16.03
C VAL A 48 9.93 -1.88 -16.67
N ILE A 49 8.61 -1.85 -16.87
CA ILE A 49 7.91 -0.71 -17.49
C ILE A 49 8.04 0.54 -16.62
N GLY A 50 7.90 0.39 -15.30
CA GLY A 50 8.11 1.46 -14.31
C GLY A 50 9.54 1.98 -14.27
N GLY A 51 10.53 1.20 -14.73
CA GLY A 51 11.90 1.65 -14.96
C GLY A 51 12.13 2.32 -16.31
N ILE A 52 11.40 1.92 -17.36
CA ILE A 52 11.48 2.56 -18.69
C ILE A 52 10.81 3.94 -18.67
N ALA A 53 9.69 4.11 -17.96
CA ALA A 53 8.96 5.36 -17.86
C ALA A 53 9.83 6.58 -17.46
N PRO A 54 10.63 6.54 -16.36
CA PRO A 54 11.50 7.65 -15.98
C PRO A 54 12.64 7.88 -16.98
N LEU A 55 13.11 6.86 -17.72
CA LEU A 55 14.12 7.03 -18.77
C LEU A 55 13.55 7.82 -19.95
N VAL A 56 12.34 7.46 -20.41
CA VAL A 56 11.63 8.20 -21.45
C VAL A 56 11.40 9.64 -20.99
N GLU A 57 10.96 9.84 -19.74
CA GLU A 57 10.74 11.17 -19.19
C GLU A 57 12.04 12.00 -19.11
N ALA A 58 13.15 11.42 -18.65
CA ALA A 58 14.47 12.07 -18.66
C ALA A 58 14.91 12.46 -20.08
N GLY A 59 14.63 11.59 -21.07
CA GLY A 59 14.87 11.86 -22.48
C GLY A 59 14.11 13.08 -23.00
N LEU A 60 12.90 13.35 -22.50
CA LEU A 60 12.16 14.57 -22.88
C LEU A 60 12.87 15.84 -22.43
N PHE A 61 13.49 15.84 -21.25
CA PHE A 61 14.28 16.99 -20.80
C PHE A 61 15.55 17.15 -21.61
N TYR A 62 16.17 16.04 -22.03
CA TYR A 62 17.28 16.09 -22.98
C TYR A 62 16.86 16.74 -24.29
N PHE A 63 15.67 16.42 -24.82
CA PHE A 63 15.14 17.07 -26.03
C PHE A 63 14.96 18.58 -25.84
N VAL A 64 14.55 19.05 -24.66
CA VAL A 64 14.49 20.50 -24.38
C VAL A 64 15.85 21.16 -24.57
N GLY A 65 16.91 20.60 -23.98
CA GLY A 65 18.26 21.14 -24.15
C GLY A 65 18.74 21.06 -25.60
N ARG A 66 18.52 19.90 -26.24
CA ARG A 66 18.92 19.69 -27.63
C ARG A 66 18.21 20.62 -28.61
N LEU A 67 16.93 20.92 -28.38
CA LEU A 67 16.18 21.91 -29.14
C LEU A 67 16.78 23.31 -28.98
N VAL A 68 17.17 23.69 -27.76
CA VAL A 68 17.85 24.97 -27.53
C VAL A 68 19.16 25.05 -28.32
N ASP A 69 19.97 24.00 -28.32
CA ASP A 69 21.22 23.96 -29.10
C ASP A 69 20.98 24.03 -30.61
N ILE A 70 19.98 23.31 -31.13
CA ILE A 70 19.60 23.39 -32.56
C ILE A 70 19.20 24.82 -32.92
N LEU A 71 18.40 25.48 -32.09
CA LEU A 71 17.91 26.82 -32.34
C LEU A 71 19.02 27.89 -32.26
N ASP A 72 20.00 27.69 -31.38
CA ASP A 72 21.15 28.59 -31.21
C ASP A 72 22.15 28.46 -32.38
N GLN A 73 22.30 27.26 -32.94
CA GLN A 73 23.28 26.96 -34.00
C GLN A 73 22.77 27.17 -35.43
N LEU A 74 21.51 27.59 -35.63
CA LEU A 74 20.94 27.79 -36.96
C LEU A 74 21.72 28.86 -37.77
N PRO A 75 22.35 28.50 -38.90
CA PRO A 75 23.03 29.47 -39.73
C PRO A 75 22.04 30.26 -40.59
N GLY A 76 22.16 31.60 -40.63
CA GLY A 76 21.41 32.48 -41.54
C GLY A 76 20.06 32.98 -41.02
N GLU A 77 19.13 33.29 -41.93
CA GLU A 77 17.79 33.77 -41.58
C GLU A 77 16.93 32.66 -40.95
N ARG A 78 16.26 32.99 -39.85
CA ARG A 78 15.37 32.08 -39.13
C ARG A 78 14.17 31.69 -40.00
N SER A 79 14.21 30.51 -40.60
CA SER A 79 13.15 29.97 -41.43
C SER A 79 12.84 28.51 -41.10
N TRP A 80 11.60 28.09 -41.38
CA TRP A 80 11.17 26.69 -41.21
C TRP A 80 11.97 25.73 -42.10
N ASP A 81 12.34 26.18 -43.30
CA ASP A 81 13.13 25.39 -44.25
C ASP A 81 14.56 25.15 -43.74
N ALA A 82 15.20 26.18 -43.17
CA ALA A 82 16.50 26.05 -42.54
C ALA A 82 16.48 25.10 -41.33
N LEU A 83 15.43 25.18 -40.49
CA LEU A 83 15.25 24.26 -39.35
C LEU A 83 15.02 22.82 -39.80
N TRP A 84 14.18 22.61 -40.81
CA TRP A 84 13.88 21.27 -41.32
C TRP A 84 15.10 20.64 -42.00
N THR A 85 15.88 21.44 -42.73
CA THR A 85 17.12 20.99 -43.36
C THR A 85 18.19 20.68 -42.32
N ALA A 86 18.29 21.48 -41.24
CA ALA A 86 19.29 21.28 -40.19
C ALA A 86 18.96 20.11 -39.25
N ALA A 87 17.68 19.93 -38.88
CA ALA A 87 17.28 19.02 -37.80
C ALA A 87 15.98 18.24 -38.05
N GLY A 88 15.40 18.25 -39.25
CA GLY A 88 14.12 17.62 -39.57
C GLY A 88 13.97 16.17 -39.09
N PRO A 89 14.91 15.25 -39.40
CA PRO A 89 14.86 13.87 -38.91
C PRO A 89 14.90 13.76 -37.38
N GLU A 90 15.68 14.61 -36.73
CA GLU A 90 15.81 14.64 -35.27
C GLU A 90 14.50 15.13 -34.61
N LEU A 91 13.88 16.18 -35.16
CA LEU A 91 12.58 16.70 -34.71
C LEU A 91 11.46 15.66 -34.87
N VAL A 92 11.44 14.94 -36.00
CA VAL A 92 10.48 13.84 -36.23
C VAL A 92 10.69 12.71 -35.22
N PHE A 93 11.94 12.36 -34.91
CA PHE A 93 12.24 11.38 -33.88
C PHE A 93 11.77 11.83 -32.49
N MET A 94 12.04 13.08 -32.11
CA MET A 94 11.53 13.64 -30.84
C MET A 94 10.01 13.59 -30.77
N ALA A 95 9.31 13.97 -31.85
CA ALA A 95 7.86 13.91 -31.93
C ALA A 95 7.34 12.46 -31.82
N ALA A 96 7.98 11.50 -32.49
CA ALA A 96 7.62 10.08 -32.38
C ALA A 96 7.82 9.54 -30.96
N VAL A 97 8.90 9.92 -30.28
CA VAL A 97 9.15 9.53 -28.88
C VAL A 97 8.06 10.10 -27.96
N VAL A 98 7.70 11.38 -28.13
CA VAL A 98 6.69 12.06 -27.30
C VAL A 98 5.28 11.51 -27.54
N LEU A 99 4.88 11.33 -28.81
CA LEU A 99 3.51 10.98 -29.16
C LEU A 99 3.26 9.47 -29.11
N VAL A 100 4.25 8.66 -29.53
CA VAL A 100 4.09 7.22 -29.69
C VAL A 100 4.74 6.48 -28.52
N ILE A 101 6.06 6.59 -28.35
CA ILE A 101 6.79 5.78 -27.36
C ILE A 101 6.31 6.07 -25.94
N ARG A 102 6.21 7.35 -25.56
CA ARG A 102 5.72 7.75 -24.24
C ARG A 102 4.30 7.25 -23.99
N THR A 103 3.41 7.39 -24.97
CA THR A 103 2.01 6.92 -24.86
C THR A 103 1.95 5.41 -24.69
N ILE A 104 2.77 4.65 -25.42
CA ILE A 104 2.88 3.20 -25.28
C ILE A 104 3.40 2.83 -23.89
N VAL A 105 4.49 3.45 -23.42
CA VAL A 105 5.09 3.12 -22.11
C VAL A 105 4.12 3.43 -20.96
N VAL A 106 3.51 4.61 -20.96
CA VAL A 106 2.52 5.01 -19.94
C VAL A 106 1.25 4.15 -20.05
N GLY A 107 0.80 3.85 -21.27
CA GLY A 107 -0.36 2.99 -21.50
C GLY A 107 -0.13 1.56 -21.03
N LEU A 108 1.05 0.99 -21.29
CA LEU A 108 1.42 -0.33 -20.79
C LEU A 108 1.55 -0.36 -19.27
N ALA A 109 2.10 0.69 -18.66
CA ALA A 109 2.16 0.81 -17.20
C ALA A 109 0.74 0.80 -16.61
N ALA A 110 -0.16 1.62 -17.17
CA ALA A 110 -1.55 1.68 -16.76
C ALA A 110 -2.31 0.38 -16.99
N LEU A 111 -2.05 -0.35 -18.08
CA LEU A 111 -2.67 -1.65 -18.35
C LEU A 111 -2.24 -2.71 -17.32
N VAL A 112 -0.95 -2.75 -16.97
CA VAL A 112 -0.46 -3.66 -15.93
C VAL A 112 -1.07 -3.29 -14.58
N ASP A 113 -1.05 -2.01 -14.20
CA ASP A 113 -1.56 -1.59 -12.91
C ASP A 113 -3.09 -1.77 -12.80
N GLU A 114 -3.84 -1.11 -13.69
CA GLU A 114 -5.30 -0.98 -13.59
C GLU A 114 -6.07 -2.20 -14.09
N GLN A 115 -5.48 -3.03 -14.96
CA GLN A 115 -6.15 -4.24 -15.48
C GLN A 115 -5.59 -5.54 -14.91
N THR A 116 -4.37 -5.55 -14.37
CA THR A 116 -3.79 -6.79 -13.79
C THR A 116 -3.66 -6.71 -12.28
N ILE A 117 -3.01 -5.68 -11.75
CA ILE A 117 -2.68 -5.59 -10.33
C ILE A 117 -3.92 -5.26 -9.51
N THR A 118 -4.60 -4.15 -9.81
CA THR A 118 -5.77 -3.67 -9.07
C THR A 118 -6.92 -4.70 -9.02
N PRO A 119 -7.41 -5.26 -10.13
CA PRO A 119 -8.49 -6.25 -10.09
C PRO A 119 -8.01 -7.66 -9.74
N GLY A 120 -6.80 -8.04 -10.18
CA GLY A 120 -6.28 -9.40 -10.05
C GLY A 120 -5.61 -9.64 -8.70
N PHE A 121 -4.50 -8.94 -8.44
CA PHE A 121 -3.66 -9.17 -7.27
C PHE A 121 -4.35 -8.82 -5.95
N TYR A 122 -5.07 -7.69 -5.88
CA TYR A 122 -5.74 -7.29 -4.64
C TYR A 122 -6.78 -8.33 -4.22
N ASN A 123 -7.55 -8.82 -5.18
CA ASN A 123 -8.58 -9.82 -4.94
C ASN A 123 -8.00 -11.22 -4.71
N LEU A 124 -6.83 -11.55 -5.29
CA LEU A 124 -6.10 -12.76 -4.95
C LEU A 124 -5.77 -12.83 -3.46
N VAL A 125 -5.22 -11.74 -2.91
CA VAL A 125 -4.90 -11.65 -1.49
C VAL A 125 -6.17 -11.77 -0.64
N ARG A 126 -7.24 -11.02 -1.01
CA ARG A 126 -8.53 -11.06 -0.30
C ARG A 126 -9.15 -12.46 -0.30
N TRP A 127 -9.14 -13.13 -1.45
CA TRP A 127 -9.72 -14.47 -1.58
C TRP A 127 -8.98 -15.50 -0.73
N GLN A 128 -7.65 -15.54 -0.82
CA GLN A 128 -6.86 -16.48 -0.03
C GLN A 128 -6.95 -16.19 1.48
N ALA A 129 -6.92 -14.91 1.87
CA ALA A 129 -7.14 -14.51 3.26
C ALA A 129 -8.54 -14.92 3.74
N HIS A 130 -9.59 -14.71 2.93
CA HIS A 130 -10.94 -15.17 3.24
C HIS A 130 -10.99 -16.69 3.43
N ARG A 131 -10.42 -17.47 2.50
CA ARG A 131 -10.40 -18.94 2.57
C ARG A 131 -9.65 -19.48 3.77
N HIS A 132 -8.56 -18.85 4.18
CA HIS A 132 -7.84 -19.23 5.39
C HIS A 132 -8.64 -18.89 6.65
N VAL A 133 -9.19 -17.67 6.72
CA VAL A 133 -9.98 -17.20 7.87
C VAL A 133 -11.28 -17.99 8.02
N SER A 134 -11.99 -18.31 6.94
CA SER A 134 -13.24 -19.07 6.98
C SER A 134 -13.07 -20.49 7.52
N ARG A 135 -11.84 -21.02 7.54
CA ARG A 135 -11.49 -22.34 8.07
C ARG A 135 -11.08 -22.29 9.55
N GLN A 136 -11.04 -21.10 10.16
CA GLN A 136 -10.75 -20.97 11.58
C GLN A 136 -11.81 -21.65 12.44
N SER A 137 -11.43 -21.98 13.68
CA SER A 137 -12.33 -22.63 14.62
C SER A 137 -13.51 -21.73 14.99
N TYR A 138 -14.61 -22.31 15.45
CA TYR A 138 -15.76 -21.55 15.92
C TYR A 138 -15.38 -20.59 17.07
N ALA A 139 -14.45 -20.99 17.93
CA ALA A 139 -13.89 -20.16 18.99
C ALA A 139 -13.27 -18.86 18.47
N PHE A 140 -12.58 -18.89 17.32
CA PHE A 140 -12.01 -17.69 16.70
C PHE A 140 -13.09 -16.65 16.37
N PHE A 141 -14.23 -17.10 15.82
CA PHE A 141 -15.36 -16.22 15.47
C PHE A 141 -16.20 -15.76 16.66
N GLN A 142 -16.16 -16.48 17.78
CA GLN A 142 -16.77 -16.05 19.04
C GLN A 142 -15.96 -14.94 19.73
N ASN A 143 -14.64 -14.96 19.56
CA ASN A 143 -13.72 -14.02 20.22
C ASN A 143 -13.57 -12.67 19.48
N ASP A 144 -14.07 -12.54 18.25
CA ASP A 144 -13.99 -11.30 17.47
C ASP A 144 -15.26 -11.05 16.66
N PHE A 145 -15.57 -9.78 16.41
CA PHE A 145 -16.76 -9.40 15.64
C PHE A 145 -16.56 -9.70 14.15
N ALA A 146 -17.54 -10.34 13.53
CA ALA A 146 -17.51 -10.67 12.10
C ALA A 146 -17.20 -9.46 11.20
N GLY A 147 -17.70 -8.26 11.54
CA GLY A 147 -17.38 -7.02 10.83
C GLY A 147 -15.91 -6.61 10.92
N ARG A 148 -15.25 -6.82 12.08
CA ARG A 148 -13.81 -6.58 12.23
C ARG A 148 -13.02 -7.55 11.37
N ILE A 149 -13.37 -8.85 11.42
CA ILE A 149 -12.73 -9.91 10.62
C ILE A 149 -12.81 -9.58 9.13
N ALA A 150 -14.01 -9.26 8.63
CA ALA A 150 -14.24 -8.88 7.23
C ALA A 150 -13.40 -7.66 6.82
N THR A 151 -13.34 -6.64 7.68
CA THR A 151 -12.51 -5.45 7.46
C THR A 151 -11.04 -5.81 7.37
N LYS A 152 -10.53 -6.70 8.22
CA LYS A 152 -9.11 -7.12 8.20
C LYS A 152 -8.75 -7.85 6.92
N VAL A 153 -9.61 -8.75 6.45
CA VAL A 153 -9.45 -9.45 5.17
C VAL A 153 -9.41 -8.45 3.99
N TRP A 154 -10.36 -7.51 3.96
CA TRP A 154 -10.39 -6.49 2.91
C TRP A 154 -9.13 -5.60 2.91
N GLN A 155 -8.76 -5.11 4.11
CA GLN A 155 -7.59 -4.27 4.35
C GLN A 155 -6.28 -4.98 4.01
N ALA A 156 -6.19 -6.30 4.23
CA ALA A 156 -4.99 -7.06 3.89
C ALA A 156 -4.69 -6.98 2.40
N GLY A 157 -5.69 -7.22 1.55
CA GLY A 157 -5.51 -7.12 0.10
C GLY A 157 -5.21 -5.70 -0.35
N GLN A 158 -5.95 -4.72 0.16
CA GLN A 158 -5.75 -3.30 -0.17
C GLN A 158 -4.34 -2.83 0.22
N ALA A 159 -3.93 -3.05 1.47
CA ALA A 159 -2.64 -2.58 1.96
C ALA A 159 -1.47 -3.28 1.27
N THR A 160 -1.59 -4.57 0.96
CA THR A 160 -0.55 -5.32 0.23
C THR A 160 -0.34 -4.75 -1.16
N GLY A 161 -1.43 -4.52 -1.90
CA GLY A 161 -1.40 -3.92 -3.22
C GLY A 161 -0.84 -2.50 -3.22
N ASP A 162 -1.41 -1.63 -2.38
CA ASP A 162 -1.02 -0.22 -2.31
C ASP A 162 0.45 -0.04 -1.88
N LEU A 163 0.98 -0.95 -1.05
CA LEU A 163 2.40 -0.97 -0.70
C LEU A 163 3.27 -1.29 -1.92
N MET A 164 2.94 -2.34 -2.68
CA MET A 164 3.71 -2.72 -3.87
C MET A 164 3.65 -1.63 -4.94
N GLN A 165 2.47 -1.05 -5.18
CA GLN A 165 2.32 0.08 -6.08
C GLN A 165 3.19 1.27 -5.62
N SER A 166 3.16 1.60 -4.33
CA SER A 166 4.01 2.68 -3.79
C SER A 166 5.51 2.42 -3.98
N PHE A 167 5.96 1.17 -3.80
CA PHE A 167 7.36 0.81 -4.01
C PHE A 167 7.77 0.90 -5.48
N ILE A 168 6.90 0.51 -6.42
CA ILE A 168 7.26 0.47 -7.85
C ILE A 168 7.04 1.83 -8.52
N GLU A 169 5.87 2.46 -8.35
CA GLU A 169 5.54 3.69 -9.07
C GLU A 169 6.16 4.95 -8.48
N VAL A 170 6.52 4.92 -7.20
CA VAL A 170 7.09 6.09 -6.52
C VAL A 170 8.55 5.85 -6.16
N VAL A 171 8.85 4.82 -5.37
CA VAL A 171 10.22 4.61 -4.89
C VAL A 171 11.14 4.19 -6.04
N TRP A 172 10.78 3.14 -6.78
CA TRP A 172 11.58 2.64 -7.90
C TRP A 172 11.66 3.67 -9.04
N PHE A 173 10.54 4.29 -9.41
CA PHE A 173 10.53 5.40 -10.37
C PHE A 173 11.53 6.51 -9.96
N MET A 174 11.49 6.95 -8.70
CA MET A 174 12.38 7.98 -8.19
C MET A 174 13.84 7.55 -8.21
N VAL A 175 14.14 6.30 -7.84
CA VAL A 175 15.51 5.75 -7.88
C VAL A 175 16.04 5.76 -9.31
N VAL A 176 15.29 5.22 -10.28
CA VAL A 176 15.71 5.18 -11.68
C VAL A 176 15.85 6.59 -12.23
N TYR A 177 14.91 7.48 -11.97
CA TYR A 177 14.98 8.87 -12.43
C TYR A 177 16.21 9.61 -11.86
N THR A 178 16.49 9.39 -10.57
CA THR A 178 17.62 10.00 -9.88
C THR A 178 18.96 9.49 -10.43
N VAL A 179 19.09 8.17 -10.63
CA VAL A 179 20.28 7.57 -11.24
C VAL A 179 20.45 8.09 -12.67
N THR A 180 19.37 8.17 -13.44
CA THR A 180 19.38 8.69 -14.81
C THR A 180 19.83 10.15 -14.84
N THR A 181 19.27 10.98 -13.96
CA THR A 181 19.68 12.39 -13.80
C THR A 181 21.15 12.50 -13.46
N LEU A 182 21.64 11.68 -12.51
CA LEU A 182 23.05 11.66 -12.12
C LEU A 182 23.95 11.31 -13.31
N VAL A 183 23.64 10.24 -14.04
CA VAL A 183 24.43 9.78 -15.19
C VAL A 183 24.44 10.82 -16.29
N LEU A 184 23.29 11.38 -16.65
CA LEU A 184 23.19 12.35 -17.72
C LEU A 184 23.90 13.67 -17.39
N VAL A 185 23.76 14.15 -16.15
CA VAL A 185 24.43 15.38 -15.70
C VAL A 185 25.94 15.16 -15.53
N ALA A 186 26.38 13.99 -15.06
CA ALA A 186 27.79 13.64 -14.98
C ALA A 186 28.45 13.55 -16.36
N GLY A 187 27.68 13.16 -17.38
CA GLY A 187 28.12 13.17 -18.78
C GLY A 187 28.36 14.57 -19.36
N LEU A 188 27.78 15.61 -18.75
CA LEU A 188 28.08 17.02 -19.08
C LEU A 188 29.30 17.49 -18.30
N ASP A 189 29.24 17.40 -16.97
CA ASP A 189 30.33 17.72 -16.06
C ASP A 189 30.13 16.99 -14.72
N PHE A 190 31.15 16.29 -14.25
CA PHE A 190 31.08 15.50 -13.02
C PHE A 190 30.76 16.35 -11.76
N ARG A 191 31.14 17.62 -11.73
CA ARG A 191 30.93 18.51 -10.58
C ARG A 191 29.44 18.86 -10.41
N LEU A 192 28.66 18.94 -11.50
CA LEU A 192 27.21 19.08 -11.41
C LEU A 192 26.57 17.85 -10.75
N ALA A 193 27.05 16.64 -11.07
CA ALA A 193 26.56 15.42 -10.46
C ALA A 193 26.86 15.38 -8.94
N VAL A 194 28.01 15.90 -8.51
CA VAL A 194 28.33 16.05 -7.07
C VAL A 194 27.29 16.92 -6.35
N LEU A 195 26.86 18.04 -6.95
CA LEU A 195 25.80 18.88 -6.36
C LEU A 195 24.47 18.12 -6.22
N VAL A 196 24.11 17.31 -7.22
CA VAL A 196 22.92 16.46 -7.15
C VAL A 196 23.05 15.41 -6.03
N VAL A 197 24.21 14.77 -5.86
CA VAL A 197 24.46 13.82 -4.75
C VAL A 197 24.33 14.51 -3.40
N ILE A 198 24.89 15.72 -3.25
CA ILE A 198 24.76 16.53 -2.02
C ILE A 198 23.29 16.79 -1.73
N TRP A 199 22.51 17.17 -2.74
CA TRP A 199 21.08 17.41 -2.58
C TRP A 199 20.31 16.17 -2.11
N ILE A 200 20.52 15.03 -2.76
CA ILE A 200 19.85 13.76 -2.42
C ILE A 200 20.25 13.32 -1.01
N THR A 201 21.52 13.49 -0.65
CA THR A 201 22.04 13.15 0.69
C THR A 201 21.42 14.05 1.76
N ALA A 202 21.36 15.36 1.52
CA ALA A 202 20.73 16.33 2.42
C ALA A 202 19.22 16.06 2.56
N PHE A 203 18.52 15.74 1.47
CA PHE A 203 17.13 15.33 1.50
C PHE A 203 16.94 14.05 2.31
N GLY A 204 17.76 13.03 2.08
CA GLY A 204 17.70 11.77 2.82
C GLY A 204 17.96 11.96 4.32
N TRP A 205 18.87 12.85 4.69
CA TRP A 205 19.08 13.25 6.08
C TRP A 205 17.86 13.94 6.68
N LEU A 206 17.25 14.88 5.95
CA LEU A 206 16.04 15.59 6.37
C LEU A 206 14.87 14.62 6.55
N ALA A 207 14.66 13.72 5.59
CA ALA A 207 13.66 12.67 5.66
C ALA A 207 13.86 11.79 6.91
N ARG A 208 15.09 11.30 7.16
CA ARG A 208 15.39 10.50 8.37
C ARG A 208 15.12 11.27 9.67
N ARG A 209 15.39 12.58 9.69
CA ARG A 209 15.21 13.43 10.88
C ARG A 209 13.74 13.74 11.19
N TYR A 210 12.90 13.91 10.17
CA TYR A 210 11.51 14.33 10.33
C TYR A 210 10.50 13.19 10.26
N LEU A 211 10.77 12.12 9.50
CA LEU A 211 9.85 11.00 9.30
C LEU A 211 9.37 10.35 10.62
N PRO A 212 10.24 10.11 11.64
CA PRO A 212 9.80 9.53 12.91
C PRO A 212 8.80 10.43 13.66
N ALA A 213 9.02 11.75 13.60
CA ALA A 213 8.13 12.71 14.25
C ALA A 213 6.79 12.83 13.54
N ILE A 214 6.78 12.86 12.20
CA ILE A 214 5.55 12.85 11.40
C ILE A 214 4.75 11.60 11.73
N ARG A 215 5.41 10.43 11.78
CA ARG A 215 4.77 9.15 12.12
C ARG A 215 4.11 9.20 13.50
N LYS A 216 4.83 9.63 14.54
CA LYS A 216 4.29 9.73 15.91
C LYS A 216 3.04 10.62 15.98
N HIS A 217 3.07 11.79 15.33
CA HIS A 217 1.93 12.70 15.33
C HIS A 217 0.78 12.22 14.43
N ALA A 218 1.07 11.49 13.36
CA ALA A 218 0.05 10.85 12.53
C ALA A 218 -0.69 9.74 13.28
N GLU A 219 0.04 8.91 14.06
CA GLU A 219 -0.55 7.88 14.91
C GLU A 219 -1.50 8.50 15.96
N ALA A 220 -1.06 9.56 16.66
CA ALA A 220 -1.92 10.28 17.62
C ALA A 220 -3.17 10.91 16.96
N THR A 221 -3.02 11.45 15.75
CA THR A 221 -4.15 12.01 14.98
C THR A 221 -5.13 10.91 14.56
N ALA A 222 -4.63 9.74 14.16
CA ALA A 222 -5.47 8.60 13.79
C ALA A 222 -6.25 8.03 14.99
N GLU A 223 -5.60 7.95 16.16
CA GLU A 223 -6.25 7.53 17.41
C GLU A 223 -7.36 8.50 17.83
N ALA A 224 -7.06 9.80 17.87
CA ALA A 224 -8.07 10.83 18.16
C ALA A 224 -9.21 10.84 17.12
N GLY A 225 -8.88 10.59 15.84
CA GLY A 225 -9.84 10.42 14.76
C GLY A 225 -10.79 9.25 14.97
N SER A 226 -10.25 8.08 15.36
CA SER A 226 -11.06 6.91 15.71
C SER A 226 -11.99 7.17 16.89
N MET A 227 -11.51 7.92 17.90
CA MET A 227 -12.31 8.28 19.06
C MET A 227 -13.51 9.17 18.68
N ILE A 228 -13.31 10.24 17.90
CA ILE A 228 -14.42 11.10 17.47
C ILE A 228 -15.40 10.36 16.55
N THR A 229 -14.92 9.51 15.63
CA THR A 229 -15.79 8.65 14.83
C THR A 229 -16.63 7.73 15.72
N GLY A 230 -16.03 7.14 16.76
CA GLY A 230 -16.76 6.33 17.74
C GLY A 230 -17.88 7.11 18.45
N ARG A 231 -17.60 8.34 18.89
CA ARG A 231 -18.62 9.21 19.52
C ARG A 231 -19.77 9.56 18.58
N ILE A 232 -19.47 9.80 17.30
CA ILE A 232 -20.49 10.09 16.28
C ILE A 232 -21.37 8.86 16.04
N VAL A 233 -20.76 7.68 15.87
CA VAL A 233 -21.50 6.42 15.66
C VAL A 233 -22.41 6.13 16.85
N ASP A 234 -21.92 6.32 18.08
CA ASP A 234 -22.72 6.15 19.30
C ASP A 234 -23.91 7.11 19.34
N SER A 235 -23.68 8.40 19.04
CA SER A 235 -24.74 9.41 18.97
C SER A 235 -25.81 9.06 17.93
N TYR A 236 -25.41 8.61 16.73
CA TYR A 236 -26.36 8.23 15.68
C TYR A 236 -27.10 6.94 16.00
N SER A 237 -26.43 5.96 16.61
CA SER A 237 -27.06 4.70 17.03
C SER A 237 -28.11 4.94 18.12
N ASN A 238 -27.91 5.98 18.95
CA ASN A 238 -28.80 6.35 20.05
C ASN A 238 -29.58 7.65 19.79
N VAL A 239 -29.82 7.98 18.51
CA VAL A 239 -30.43 9.26 18.10
C VAL A 239 -31.84 9.46 18.67
N GLN A 240 -32.59 8.38 18.87
CA GLN A 240 -33.93 8.45 19.46
C GLN A 240 -33.88 8.94 20.91
N THR A 241 -32.95 8.41 21.71
CA THR A 241 -32.73 8.85 23.10
C THR A 241 -32.31 10.31 23.15
N LEU A 242 -31.38 10.71 22.29
CA LEU A 242 -30.96 12.11 22.21
C LEU A 242 -32.11 13.05 21.87
N LYS A 243 -32.98 12.69 20.90
CA LYS A 243 -34.15 13.50 20.54
C LYS A 243 -35.21 13.61 21.63
N LEU A 244 -35.36 12.57 22.47
CA LEU A 244 -36.37 12.53 23.52
C LEU A 244 -35.92 13.22 24.81
N PHE A 245 -34.62 13.20 25.12
CA PHE A 245 -34.10 13.59 26.42
C PHE A 245 -33.05 14.70 26.41
N SER A 246 -32.50 15.08 25.25
CA SER A 246 -31.65 16.27 25.13
C SER A 246 -32.52 17.47 24.78
N ALA A 247 -32.60 18.45 25.69
CA ALA A 247 -33.03 19.80 25.31
C ALA A 247 -32.02 20.35 24.28
N ASP A 248 -32.52 20.83 23.14
CA ASP A 248 -31.80 21.43 22.00
C ASP A 248 -30.26 21.38 22.06
N GLY A 249 -29.68 20.27 21.58
CA GLY A 249 -28.26 20.22 21.18
C GLY A 249 -27.23 20.32 22.30
N ASP A 250 -27.21 19.37 23.25
CA ASP A 250 -26.03 19.18 24.11
C ASP A 250 -24.85 18.58 23.31
N ASP A 251 -24.34 19.38 22.39
CA ASP A 251 -23.23 19.04 21.50
C ASP A 251 -21.89 19.02 22.25
N ARG A 252 -21.86 19.29 23.57
CA ARG A 252 -20.60 19.32 24.35
C ARG A 252 -19.85 18.00 24.28
N TYR A 253 -20.56 16.88 24.27
CA TYR A 253 -19.95 15.56 24.13
C TYR A 253 -19.25 15.37 22.78
N ILE A 254 -19.90 15.78 21.69
CA ILE A 254 -19.34 15.71 20.34
C ILE A 254 -18.23 16.74 20.15
N ARG A 255 -18.46 17.99 20.56
CA ARG A 255 -17.52 19.10 20.52
C ARG A 255 -16.22 18.78 21.27
N SER A 256 -16.30 18.25 22.49
CA SER A 256 -15.09 17.86 23.23
C SER A 256 -14.28 16.78 22.51
N GLY A 257 -14.94 15.92 21.72
CA GLY A 257 -14.24 14.96 20.86
C GLY A 257 -13.52 15.65 19.69
N PHE A 258 -14.13 16.68 19.10
CA PHE A 258 -13.47 17.54 18.12
C PHE A 258 -12.30 18.33 18.73
N ASP A 259 -12.42 18.83 19.96
CA ASP A 259 -11.34 19.56 20.63
C ASP A 259 -10.11 18.65 20.84
N ILE A 260 -10.31 17.41 21.32
CA ILE A 260 -9.24 16.40 21.45
C ILE A 260 -8.60 16.11 20.08
N TYR A 261 -9.42 15.95 19.03
CA TYR A 261 -8.92 15.74 17.68
C TYR A 261 -8.09 16.93 17.16
N LEU A 262 -8.55 18.16 17.40
CA LEU A 262 -7.83 19.37 17.01
C LEU A 262 -6.51 19.52 17.77
N ASP A 263 -6.47 19.15 19.05
CA ASP A 263 -5.24 19.18 19.86
C ASP A 263 -4.22 18.14 19.40
N ALA A 264 -4.64 16.99 18.86
CA ALA A 264 -3.77 16.04 18.19
C ALA A 264 -3.34 16.52 16.78
N LEU A 265 -4.27 17.12 16.03
CA LEU A 265 -4.07 17.54 14.64
C LEU A 265 -3.15 18.76 14.50
N ARG A 266 -3.25 19.76 15.39
CA ARG A 266 -2.45 20.99 15.31
C ARG A 266 -0.93 20.74 15.38
N PRO A 267 -0.38 19.93 16.31
CA PRO A 267 1.03 19.55 16.30
C PRO A 267 1.45 18.83 15.02
N PHE A 268 0.59 17.93 14.50
CA PHE A 268 0.84 17.21 13.25
C PHE A 268 0.97 18.17 12.06
N THR A 269 0.00 19.08 11.89
CA THR A 269 0.02 20.04 10.78
C THR A 269 1.16 21.05 10.91
N ARG A 270 1.46 21.55 12.12
CA ARG A 270 2.63 22.42 12.38
C ARG A 270 3.94 21.75 11.97
N ARG A 271 4.12 20.46 12.32
CA ARG A 271 5.29 19.67 11.91
C ARG A 271 5.36 19.52 10.39
N LEU A 272 4.23 19.21 9.75
CA LEU A 272 4.16 19.05 8.30
C LEU A 272 4.52 20.36 7.56
N THR A 273 4.05 21.50 8.07
CA THR A 273 4.43 22.83 7.56
C THR A 273 5.92 23.09 7.71
N GLY A 274 6.50 22.82 8.88
CA GLY A 274 7.94 23.00 9.11
C GLY A 274 8.80 22.12 8.19
N VAL A 275 8.37 20.89 7.95
CA VAL A 275 9.00 19.96 7.00
C VAL A 275 8.93 20.49 5.57
N ARG A 276 7.74 20.94 5.15
CA ARG A 276 7.56 21.50 3.80
C ARG A 276 8.43 22.73 3.60
N MET A 277 8.50 23.63 4.58
CA MET A 277 9.40 24.79 4.54
C MET A 277 10.86 24.37 4.44
N ALA A 278 11.34 23.46 5.31
CA ALA A 278 12.72 22.98 5.26
C ALA A 278 13.08 22.34 3.92
N LEU A 279 12.18 21.52 3.35
CA LEU A 279 12.36 20.91 2.04
C LEU A 279 12.37 21.94 0.92
N THR A 280 11.43 22.88 0.90
CA THR A 280 11.37 23.93 -0.11
C THR A 280 12.61 24.82 -0.04
N THR A 281 13.10 25.17 1.15
CA THR A 281 14.32 25.95 1.34
C THR A 281 15.54 25.17 0.84
N LEU A 282 15.68 23.90 1.22
CA LEU A 282 16.77 23.04 0.74
C LEU A 282 16.75 22.93 -0.79
N SER A 283 15.60 22.62 -1.37
CA SER A 283 15.43 22.54 -2.82
C SER A 283 15.72 23.87 -3.51
N GLY A 284 15.24 24.99 -2.97
CA GLY A 284 15.49 26.32 -3.51
C GLY A 284 16.97 26.67 -3.54
N ILE A 285 17.70 26.39 -2.46
CA ILE A 285 19.16 26.54 -2.39
C ILE A 285 19.84 25.66 -3.44
N MET A 286 19.48 24.38 -3.53
CA MET A 286 20.14 23.45 -4.46
C MET A 286 19.82 23.73 -5.92
N ILE A 287 18.57 24.07 -6.26
CA ILE A 287 18.18 24.50 -7.61
C ILE A 287 18.99 25.74 -8.01
N THR A 288 19.09 26.73 -7.11
CA THR A 288 19.84 27.96 -7.37
C THR A 288 21.33 27.67 -7.54
N ALA A 289 21.92 26.87 -6.64
CA ALA A 289 23.33 26.49 -6.72
C ALA A 289 23.66 25.75 -8.02
N ILE A 290 22.83 24.78 -8.42
CA ILE A 290 23.02 24.03 -9.67
C ILE A 290 22.81 24.93 -10.88
N ALA A 291 21.82 25.82 -10.86
CA ALA A 291 21.58 26.78 -11.94
C ALA A 291 22.77 27.75 -12.10
N CYS A 292 23.23 28.38 -11.02
CA CYS A 292 24.40 29.26 -11.04
C CYS A 292 25.66 28.52 -11.53
N PHE A 293 25.86 27.29 -11.09
CA PHE A 293 27.02 26.50 -11.50
C PHE A 293 26.94 26.03 -12.96
N ALA A 294 25.75 25.68 -13.46
CA ALA A 294 25.56 25.39 -14.88
C ALA A 294 25.83 26.62 -15.76
N VAL A 295 25.35 27.81 -15.35
CA VAL A 295 25.65 29.07 -16.04
C VAL A 295 27.15 29.37 -16.00
N TYR A 296 27.82 29.13 -14.87
CA TYR A 296 29.27 29.28 -14.76
C TYR A 296 30.02 28.37 -15.76
N LEU A 297 29.68 27.07 -15.82
CA LEU A 297 30.29 26.14 -16.78
C LEU A 297 30.03 26.55 -18.24
N TRP A 298 28.88 27.14 -18.53
CA TRP A 298 28.59 27.69 -19.85
C TRP A 298 29.45 28.92 -20.16
N VAL A 299 29.64 29.85 -19.21
CA VAL A 299 30.53 31.02 -19.36
C VAL A 299 31.98 30.58 -19.60
N GLU A 300 32.43 29.50 -18.95
CA GLU A 300 33.75 28.90 -19.19
C GLU A 300 33.85 28.16 -20.54
N GLY A 301 32.75 28.02 -21.28
CA GLY A 301 32.69 27.27 -22.54
C GLY A 301 32.74 25.75 -22.39
N SER A 302 32.55 25.23 -21.17
CA SER A 302 32.59 23.79 -20.89
C SER A 302 31.31 23.06 -21.33
N ILE A 303 30.17 23.75 -21.32
CA ILE A 303 28.86 23.20 -21.72
C ILE A 303 28.09 24.17 -22.62
N THR A 304 27.11 23.66 -23.38
CA THR A 304 26.27 24.46 -24.28
C THR A 304 25.11 25.16 -23.56
N VAL A 305 24.44 26.12 -24.22
CA VAL A 305 23.22 26.75 -23.68
C VAL A 305 22.13 25.70 -23.46
N GLY A 306 22.00 24.74 -24.37
CA GLY A 306 21.08 23.62 -24.25
C GLY A 306 21.39 22.71 -23.06
N ALA A 307 22.67 22.46 -22.76
CA ALA A 307 23.07 21.70 -21.59
C ALA A 307 22.63 22.38 -20.27
N VAL A 308 22.63 23.71 -20.21
CA VAL A 308 22.08 24.47 -19.07
C VAL A 308 20.57 24.25 -18.95
N ALA A 309 19.82 24.41 -20.05
CA ALA A 309 18.37 24.21 -20.08
C ALA A 309 17.97 22.77 -19.70
N PHE A 310 18.70 21.78 -20.20
CA PHE A 310 18.54 20.37 -19.87
C PHE A 310 18.77 20.10 -18.39
N THR A 311 19.90 20.56 -17.84
CA THR A 311 20.26 20.38 -16.43
C THR A 311 19.20 20.99 -15.51
N LEU A 312 18.78 22.22 -15.77
CA LEU A 312 17.77 22.90 -14.96
C LEU A 312 16.42 22.17 -15.01
N SER A 313 16.04 21.67 -16.19
CA SER A 313 14.79 20.92 -16.36
C SER A 313 14.79 19.61 -15.55
N LEU A 314 15.89 18.85 -15.58
CA LEU A 314 16.03 17.64 -14.77
C LEU A 314 15.95 17.91 -13.28
N VAL A 315 16.62 18.97 -12.81
CA VAL A 315 16.68 19.41 -11.41
C VAL A 315 15.31 19.86 -10.91
N LEU A 316 14.58 20.65 -11.71
CA LEU A 316 13.22 21.08 -11.35
C LEU A 316 12.26 19.90 -11.26
N ARG A 317 12.38 18.92 -12.16
CA ARG A 317 11.59 17.69 -12.08
C ARG A 317 11.99 16.84 -10.87
N LEU A 318 13.28 16.72 -10.58
CA LEU A 318 13.77 16.03 -9.38
C LEU A 318 13.15 16.64 -8.10
N ASN A 319 13.05 17.97 -8.01
CA ASN A 319 12.38 18.64 -6.90
C ASN A 319 10.91 18.22 -6.75
N MET A 320 10.15 18.15 -7.85
CA MET A 320 8.76 17.67 -7.82
C MET A 320 8.67 16.22 -7.31
N LEU A 321 9.58 15.35 -7.75
CA LEU A 321 9.61 13.95 -7.33
C LEU A 321 9.99 13.79 -5.85
N LEU A 322 10.96 14.57 -5.36
CA LEU A 322 11.33 14.61 -3.94
C LEU A 322 10.13 15.02 -3.06
N GLY A 323 9.37 16.03 -3.49
CA GLY A 323 8.14 16.45 -2.83
C GLY A 323 7.07 15.36 -2.80
N ARG A 324 6.86 14.67 -3.95
CA ARG A 324 5.93 13.53 -4.06
C ARG A 324 6.35 12.37 -3.17
N LEU A 325 7.64 12.01 -3.17
CA LEU A 325 8.19 10.95 -2.32
C LEU A 325 7.92 11.23 -0.85
N MET A 326 8.12 12.47 -0.40
CA MET A 326 7.87 12.84 1.01
C MET A 326 6.42 12.59 1.43
N MET A 327 5.45 12.92 0.56
CA MET A 327 4.04 12.62 0.83
C MET A 327 3.77 11.11 0.78
N GLN A 328 4.37 10.39 -0.17
CA GLN A 328 4.18 8.95 -0.32
C GLN A 328 4.72 8.16 0.87
N LEU A 329 5.82 8.59 1.49
CA LEU A 329 6.38 7.91 2.67
C LEU A 329 5.36 7.77 3.81
N ASN A 330 4.47 8.75 3.99
CA ASN A 330 3.39 8.64 4.98
C ASN A 330 2.38 7.55 4.60
N SER A 331 2.00 7.48 3.32
CA SER A 331 1.11 6.44 2.80
C SER A 331 1.71 5.04 2.97
N ILE A 332 3.00 4.88 2.64
CA ILE A 332 3.73 3.61 2.81
C ILE A 332 3.72 3.17 4.28
N LEU A 333 4.06 4.06 5.21
CA LEU A 333 4.07 3.73 6.64
C LEU A 333 2.68 3.38 7.17
N ARG A 334 1.64 4.11 6.74
CA ARG A 334 0.26 3.81 7.09
C ARG A 334 -0.15 2.44 6.58
N ASN A 335 0.10 2.15 5.31
CA ASN A 335 -0.27 0.87 4.70
C ASN A 335 0.53 -0.29 5.31
N LEU A 336 1.79 -0.08 5.71
CA LEU A 336 2.56 -1.05 6.50
C LEU A 336 1.89 -1.32 7.86
N GLY A 337 1.41 -0.29 8.56
CA GLY A 337 0.68 -0.46 9.83
C GLY A 337 -0.65 -1.20 9.67
N VAL A 338 -1.41 -0.87 8.62
CA VAL A 338 -2.66 -1.57 8.27
C VAL A 338 -2.37 -3.04 7.95
N LEU A 339 -1.34 -3.30 7.14
CA LEU A 339 -0.94 -4.65 6.79
C LEU A 339 -0.51 -5.45 8.02
N GLU A 340 0.33 -4.87 8.90
CA GLU A 340 0.77 -5.53 10.14
C GLU A 340 -0.42 -5.94 11.01
N ASN A 341 -1.39 -5.04 11.16
CA ASN A 341 -2.58 -5.28 11.96
C ASN A 341 -3.51 -6.34 11.32
N SER A 342 -3.74 -6.26 10.01
CA SER A 342 -4.52 -7.27 9.28
C SER A 342 -3.86 -8.64 9.31
N LYS A 343 -2.55 -8.70 9.04
CA LYS A 343 -1.71 -9.90 9.06
C LYS A 343 -1.80 -10.62 10.41
N ALA A 344 -1.78 -9.89 11.53
CA ALA A 344 -1.85 -10.46 12.87
C ALA A 344 -3.13 -11.30 13.11
N LEU A 345 -4.23 -10.98 12.42
CA LEU A 345 -5.48 -11.75 12.47
C LEU A 345 -5.48 -12.88 11.43
N ILE A 346 -5.14 -12.58 10.17
CA ILE A 346 -5.29 -13.54 9.07
C ILE A 346 -4.18 -14.60 9.01
N SER A 347 -3.05 -14.42 9.70
CA SER A 347 -1.92 -15.37 9.69
C SER A 347 -1.91 -16.34 10.87
N GLN A 348 -2.94 -16.26 11.73
CA GLN A 348 -3.10 -17.17 12.85
C GLN A 348 -3.24 -18.61 12.33
N PRO A 349 -2.61 -19.59 13.00
CA PRO A 349 -2.81 -21.00 12.67
C PRO A 349 -4.29 -21.37 12.83
N LEU A 350 -4.74 -22.42 12.14
CA LEU A 350 -6.09 -22.94 12.34
C LEU A 350 -6.18 -23.52 13.76
N GLY A 351 -7.16 -23.05 14.54
CA GLY A 351 -7.29 -23.44 15.94
C GLY A 351 -7.77 -24.88 16.17
N LEU A 352 -8.49 -25.46 15.21
CA LEU A 352 -9.01 -26.82 15.28
C LEU A 352 -8.61 -27.55 13.99
N THR A 353 -7.72 -28.52 14.10
CA THR A 353 -7.22 -29.32 12.97
C THR A 353 -7.32 -30.80 13.29
N ASP A 354 -7.56 -31.61 12.26
CA ASP A 354 -7.46 -33.06 12.39
C ASP A 354 -6.01 -33.49 12.69
N ALA A 355 -5.87 -34.65 13.33
CA ALA A 355 -4.58 -35.29 13.50
C ALA A 355 -3.96 -35.60 12.11
N PRO A 356 -2.62 -35.59 11.95
CA PRO A 356 -1.98 -35.82 10.66
C PRO A 356 -2.36 -37.14 9.97
N ASP A 357 -2.74 -38.14 10.75
CA ASP A 357 -3.13 -39.49 10.35
C ASP A 357 -4.63 -39.78 10.54
N ALA A 358 -5.44 -38.74 10.76
CA ALA A 358 -6.87 -38.87 10.91
C ALA A 358 -7.48 -39.53 9.65
N ARG A 359 -8.23 -40.61 9.88
CA ARG A 359 -8.97 -41.30 8.82
C ARG A 359 -10.34 -40.67 8.65
N GLU A 360 -10.89 -40.79 7.45
CA GLU A 360 -12.27 -40.37 7.19
C GLU A 360 -13.24 -41.10 8.13
N LEU A 361 -14.15 -40.33 8.75
CA LEU A 361 -15.09 -40.86 9.72
C LEU A 361 -16.15 -41.72 9.03
N VAL A 362 -16.03 -43.04 9.12
CA VAL A 362 -17.06 -43.98 8.66
C VAL A 362 -18.03 -44.27 9.80
N VAL A 363 -19.24 -43.70 9.73
CA VAL A 363 -20.28 -43.86 10.75
C VAL A 363 -21.13 -45.10 10.44
N THR A 364 -21.05 -46.15 11.27
CA THR A 364 -21.78 -47.41 11.05
C THR A 364 -22.99 -47.62 11.97
N GLY A 365 -23.03 -46.96 13.13
CA GLY A 365 -24.09 -47.17 14.12
C GLY A 365 -24.66 -45.92 14.79
N GLY A 366 -24.04 -44.74 14.65
CA GLY A 366 -24.57 -43.49 15.24
C GLY A 366 -24.65 -43.47 16.78
N ARG A 367 -23.96 -44.39 17.47
CA ARG A 367 -23.80 -44.36 18.93
C ARG A 367 -22.86 -43.22 19.32
N ILE A 368 -23.23 -42.43 20.33
CA ILE A 368 -22.40 -41.34 20.87
C ILE A 368 -21.94 -41.73 22.27
N ASP A 369 -20.62 -41.81 22.47
CA ASP A 369 -20.01 -42.06 23.78
C ASP A 369 -19.20 -40.82 24.20
N VAL A 370 -19.71 -40.11 25.21
CA VAL A 370 -19.01 -39.03 25.94
C VAL A 370 -18.37 -39.68 27.16
N LYS A 371 -17.04 -39.61 27.29
CA LYS A 371 -16.32 -40.27 28.38
C LYS A 371 -15.43 -39.29 29.11
N LYS A 372 -15.68 -39.09 30.41
CA LYS A 372 -14.92 -38.22 31.31
C LYS A 372 -14.61 -36.85 30.70
N VAL A 373 -15.58 -36.24 30.02
CA VAL A 373 -15.34 -34.97 29.32
C VAL A 373 -15.27 -33.83 30.34
N GLU A 374 -14.14 -33.14 30.33
CA GLU A 374 -13.86 -31.91 31.06
C GLU A 374 -13.63 -30.79 30.05
N PHE A 375 -14.24 -29.63 30.26
CA PHE A 375 -14.09 -28.53 29.31
C PHE A 375 -14.25 -27.16 29.97
N HIS A 376 -13.43 -26.20 29.54
CA HIS A 376 -13.55 -24.79 29.87
C HIS A 376 -13.24 -23.91 28.65
N TYR A 377 -13.95 -22.79 28.51
CA TYR A 377 -13.67 -21.77 27.48
C TYR A 377 -12.43 -20.89 27.83
N GLY A 378 -11.34 -21.51 28.27
CA GLY A 378 -10.11 -20.81 28.69
C GLY A 378 -10.15 -20.08 30.05
N LYS A 379 -11.26 -20.14 30.81
CA LYS A 379 -11.44 -19.39 32.08
C LYS A 379 -10.88 -20.04 33.36
N GLY A 380 -10.01 -21.05 33.26
CA GLY A 380 -9.37 -21.70 34.42
C GLY A 380 -10.27 -22.56 35.31
N PHE A 381 -11.60 -22.40 35.25
CA PHE A 381 -12.59 -23.28 35.91
C PHE A 381 -13.55 -23.91 34.88
N GLY A 382 -13.84 -25.21 35.07
CA GLY A 382 -14.58 -26.10 34.18
C GLY A 382 -16.08 -25.79 34.08
N VAL A 383 -16.59 -25.70 32.85
CA VAL A 383 -18.03 -25.66 32.52
C VAL A 383 -18.62 -27.08 32.55
N LEU A 384 -17.83 -28.06 32.13
CA LEU A 384 -18.11 -29.50 32.25
C LEU A 384 -17.00 -30.14 33.08
N ASN A 385 -17.36 -31.01 34.03
CA ASN A 385 -16.44 -31.69 34.93
C ASN A 385 -16.72 -33.19 34.91
N GLY A 386 -15.94 -33.95 34.15
CA GLY A 386 -15.96 -35.42 34.15
C GLY A 386 -17.30 -36.02 33.69
N ILE A 387 -17.89 -35.50 32.61
CA ILE A 387 -19.20 -35.99 32.13
C ILE A 387 -19.04 -37.32 31.38
N ASP A 388 -19.83 -38.32 31.78
CA ASP A 388 -20.03 -39.59 31.08
C ASP A 388 -21.48 -39.68 30.58
N LEU A 389 -21.67 -39.90 29.28
CA LEU A 389 -22.99 -40.04 28.64
C LEU A 389 -22.90 -41.01 27.45
N VAL A 390 -23.86 -41.93 27.35
CA VAL A 390 -24.00 -42.83 26.20
C VAL A 390 -25.36 -42.60 25.58
N VAL A 391 -25.39 -42.29 24.28
CA VAL A 391 -26.63 -42.17 23.48
C VAL A 391 -26.66 -43.29 22.45
N ARG A 392 -27.69 -44.12 22.52
CA ARG A 392 -27.87 -45.29 21.64
C ARG A 392 -28.38 -44.88 20.25
N PRO A 393 -28.16 -45.75 19.24
CA PRO A 393 -28.69 -45.51 17.90
C PRO A 393 -30.22 -45.32 17.93
N GLY A 394 -30.71 -44.24 17.33
CA GLY A 394 -32.15 -43.90 17.28
C GLY A 394 -32.74 -43.32 18.57
N GLU A 395 -31.95 -43.20 19.64
CA GLU A 395 -32.38 -42.64 20.92
C GLU A 395 -32.49 -41.11 20.84
N LYS A 396 -33.55 -40.55 21.45
CA LYS A 396 -33.75 -39.09 21.59
C LYS A 396 -33.58 -38.71 23.05
N VAL A 397 -32.51 -38.00 23.38
CA VAL A 397 -32.18 -37.58 24.75
C VAL A 397 -32.42 -36.08 24.92
N GLY A 398 -33.16 -35.69 25.94
CA GLY A 398 -33.34 -34.30 26.34
C GLY A 398 -32.39 -33.90 27.47
N LEU A 399 -31.56 -32.88 27.25
CA LEU A 399 -30.68 -32.33 28.29
C LEU A 399 -31.42 -31.22 29.07
N VAL A 400 -31.65 -31.44 30.37
CA VAL A 400 -32.32 -30.49 31.27
C VAL A 400 -31.40 -30.07 32.41
N GLY A 401 -31.56 -28.83 32.89
CA GLY A 401 -30.77 -28.30 34.00
C GLY A 401 -30.78 -26.77 34.04
N PRO A 402 -30.28 -26.14 35.12
CA PRO A 402 -30.27 -24.70 35.28
C PRO A 402 -29.46 -23.98 34.18
N SER A 403 -29.69 -22.68 34.00
CA SER A 403 -28.89 -21.87 33.07
C SER A 403 -27.41 -21.93 33.45
N GLY A 404 -26.51 -22.02 32.47
CA GLY A 404 -25.07 -22.16 32.70
C GLY A 404 -24.59 -23.58 33.05
N ALA A 405 -25.46 -24.58 33.19
CA ALA A 405 -25.08 -25.98 33.50
C ALA A 405 -24.32 -26.73 32.37
N GLY A 406 -23.81 -26.04 31.34
CA GLY A 406 -23.01 -26.67 30.28
C GLY A 406 -23.77 -27.43 29.20
N LYS A 407 -25.12 -27.41 29.18
CA LYS A 407 -25.94 -28.12 28.18
C LYS A 407 -25.54 -27.81 26.72
N THR A 408 -25.48 -26.53 26.36
CA THR A 408 -25.07 -26.09 25.02
C THR A 408 -23.59 -26.40 24.76
N THR A 409 -22.75 -26.33 25.79
CA THR A 409 -21.33 -26.69 25.70
C THR A 409 -21.13 -28.15 25.32
N LEU A 410 -21.87 -29.07 25.97
CA LEU A 410 -21.83 -30.49 25.66
C LEU A 410 -22.26 -30.75 24.20
N ALA A 411 -23.34 -30.09 23.76
CA ALA A 411 -23.79 -30.19 22.37
C ALA A 411 -22.72 -29.67 21.38
N ASN A 412 -22.07 -28.55 21.67
CA ASN A 412 -21.01 -27.98 20.83
C ASN A 412 -19.77 -28.89 20.76
N LEU A 413 -19.42 -29.58 21.85
CA LEU A 413 -18.31 -30.54 21.89
C LEU A 413 -18.61 -31.81 21.09
N ILE A 414 -19.85 -32.32 21.14
CA ILE A 414 -20.27 -33.45 20.30
C ILE A 414 -20.15 -33.10 18.81
N LEU A 415 -20.44 -31.85 18.44
CA LEU A 415 -20.25 -31.33 17.09
C LEU A 415 -18.79 -30.96 16.77
N ARG A 416 -17.88 -31.14 17.74
CA ARG A 416 -16.46 -30.77 17.65
C ARG A 416 -16.23 -29.32 17.23
N LEU A 417 -17.04 -28.39 17.74
CA LEU A 417 -16.80 -26.94 17.56
C LEU A 417 -15.68 -26.42 18.48
N TYR A 418 -15.37 -27.21 19.51
CA TYR A 418 -14.29 -27.05 20.47
C TYR A 418 -13.69 -28.44 20.72
N ASP A 419 -12.44 -28.49 21.16
CA ASP A 419 -11.74 -29.71 21.61
C ASP A 419 -11.40 -29.59 23.10
#